data_AF-A0A352FIW7-F1
#
_entry.id   AF-A0A352FIW7-F1
#
_cell.length_a   1.000
_cell.length_b   1.000
_cell.length_c   1.000
_cell.angle_alpha   90.00
_cell.angle_beta   90.00
_cell.angle_gamma   90.00
#
_symmetry.space_group_name_H-M   'P 1'
#
loop_
_entity.id
_entity.type
_entity.pdbx_description
1 polymer ?
#
loop_
_entity_poly.entity_id
_entity_poly.type
_entity_poly.pdbx_seq_one_letter_code
_entity_poly.pdbx_strand_id
1 'polypeptide(L)' 'MSTTVEQLAEEAMSLPGESRARLADLLVESLDADALTEIDRLWLSEAKRRRDEVRAGKVKTIPGDEALRSVRDSLR' A
#
# COMPACT_ATOMS: atom_id res chain seq x y z
N MET A 1 7.76 32.88 0.39
CA MET A 1 7.10 32.74 1.70
C MET A 1 6.82 31.26 1.88
N SER A 2 7.19 30.66 3.02
CA SER A 2 6.92 29.23 3.26
C SER A 2 5.49 29.12 3.78
N THR A 3 4.60 28.50 3.01
CA THR A 3 3.27 28.11 3.50
C THR A 3 3.46 27.02 4.56
N THR A 4 2.77 27.10 5.69
CA THR A 4 2.86 26.07 6.73
C THR A 4 1.93 24.89 6.41
N VAL A 5 2.18 23.74 7.03
CA VAL A 5 1.35 22.53 6.84
C VAL A 5 -0.09 22.80 7.31
N GLU A 6 -0.25 23.57 8.38
CA GLU A 6 -1.55 23.93 8.95
C GLU A 6 -2.34 24.81 7.98
N GLN A 7 -1.69 25.79 7.33
CA GLN A 7 -2.32 26.64 6.33
C GLN A 7 -2.79 25.84 5.11
N LEU A 8 -1.96 24.90 4.63
CA LEU A 8 -2.34 24.00 3.53
C LEU A 8 -3.48 23.06 3.92
N ALA A 9 -3.50 22.58 5.16
CA ALA A 9 -4.58 21.73 5.67
C ALA A 9 -5.90 22.48 5.77
N GLU A 10 -5.89 23.74 6.24
CA GLU A 10 -7.09 24.59 6.26
C GLU A 10 -7.62 24.84 4.84
N GLU A 11 -6.75 25.18 3.89
CA GLU A 11 -7.13 25.36 2.48
C GLU A 11 -7.68 24.07 1.87
N ALA A 12 -7.04 22.92 2.12
CA ALA A 12 -7.51 21.62 1.65
C ALA A 12 -8.90 21.28 2.23
N MET A 13 -9.16 21.59 3.49
CA MET A 13 -10.46 21.34 4.13
C MET A 13 -11.59 22.18 3.51
N SER A 14 -11.28 23.33 2.91
CA SER A 14 -12.26 24.15 2.20
C SER A 14 -12.74 23.55 0.86
N LEU A 15 -12.01 22.56 0.33
CA LEU A 15 -12.35 21.91 -0.93
C LEU A 15 -13.57 20.98 -0.81
N PRO A 16 -14.32 20.73 -1.91
CA PRO A 16 -15.32 19.67 -1.96
C PRO A 16 -14.73 18.30 -1.63
N GLY A 17 -15.56 17.39 -1.11
CA GLY A 17 -15.11 16.07 -0.64
C GLY A 17 -14.35 15.25 -1.68
N GLU A 18 -14.78 15.27 -2.94
CA GLU A 18 -14.11 14.57 -4.05
C GLU A 18 -12.71 15.14 -4.33
N SER A 19 -12.57 16.46 -4.34
CA SER A 19 -11.29 17.14 -4.52
C SER A 19 -10.33 16.87 -3.35
N ARG A 20 -10.85 16.76 -2.12
CA ARG A 20 -10.05 16.35 -0.95
C ARG A 20 -9.55 14.91 -1.06
N ALA A 21 -10.41 13.98 -1.47
CA ALA A 21 -10.02 12.60 -1.70
C ALA A 21 -8.92 12.51 -2.76
N ARG A 22 -9.09 13.23 -3.87
CA ARG A 22 -8.07 13.29 -4.93
C ARG A 22 -6.74 13.88 -4.45
N LEU A 23 -6.78 14.93 -3.63
CA LEU A 23 -5.57 15.52 -3.05
C LEU A 23 -4.88 14.54 -2.08
N ALA A 24 -5.64 13.81 -1.28
CA ALA A 24 -5.09 12.77 -0.41
C ALA A 24 -4.40 11.66 -1.21
N ASP A 25 -4.99 11.20 -2.32
CA ASP A 25 -4.37 10.21 -3.21
C ASP A 25 -3.03 10.72 -3.76
N LEU A 26 -2.99 11.95 -4.28
CA LEU A 26 -1.75 12.56 -4.80
C LEU A 26 -0.66 12.70 -3.73
N LEU A 27 -1.06 13.04 -2.49
CA LEU A 27 -0.11 13.13 -1.38
C LEU A 27 0.43 11.76 -1.02
N VAL A 28 -0.40 10.72 -0.98
CA VAL A 28 0.04 9.33 -0.73
C VAL A 28 0.97 8.85 -1.84
N GLU A 29 0.61 9.05 -3.11
CA GLU A 29 1.46 8.73 -4.26
C GLU A 29 2.81 9.45 -4.20
N SER A 30 2.84 10.67 -3.66
CA SER A 30 4.10 11.43 -3.51
C SER A 30 5.05 10.82 -2.47
N LEU A 31 4.52 10.05 -1.51
CA LEU A 31 5.32 9.31 -0.53
C LEU A 31 5.98 8.07 -1.16
N ASP A 32 5.34 7.49 -2.18
CA ASP A 32 5.88 6.35 -2.94
C ASP A 32 7.02 6.76 -3.89
N ALA A 33 7.30 8.06 -4.03
CA ALA A 33 8.41 8.59 -4.84
C ALA A 33 9.78 8.42 -4.15
N ASP A 34 9.81 8.11 -2.85
CA ASP A 34 11.05 7.72 -2.19
C ASP A 34 11.50 6.36 -2.75
N ALA A 35 12.78 6.26 -3.13
CA ALA A 35 13.35 5.02 -3.65
C ALA A 35 13.00 3.86 -2.70
N LEU A 36 12.53 2.74 -3.27
CA LEU A 36 12.15 1.53 -2.53
C LEU A 36 13.02 1.39 -1.28
N THR A 37 12.39 1.44 -0.10
CA THR A 37 13.10 1.27 1.15
C THR A 37 13.79 -0.10 1.15
N GLU A 38 14.74 -0.30 2.05
CA GLU A 38 15.32 -1.64 2.22
C GLU A 38 14.24 -2.70 2.47
N ILE A 39 13.20 -2.35 3.23
CA ILE A 39 12.04 -3.20 3.50
C ILE A 39 11.28 -3.50 2.21
N ASP A 40 10.99 -2.50 1.37
CA ASP A 40 10.25 -2.71 0.12
C ASP A 40 11.02 -3.62 -0.84
N ARG A 41 12.36 -3.49 -0.89
CA ARG A 41 13.22 -4.37 -1.69
C ARG A 41 13.18 -5.81 -1.20
N LEU A 42 13.21 -6.02 0.12
CA LEU A 42 13.10 -7.35 0.72
C LEU A 42 11.71 -7.96 0.45
N TRP A 43 10.65 -7.18 0.58
CA TRP A 43 9.28 -7.59 0.27
C TRP A 43 9.12 -7.98 -1.20
N LEU A 44 9.65 -7.16 -2.12
CA LEU A 44 9.61 -7.43 -3.55
C LEU A 44 10.38 -8.71 -3.91
N SER A 45 11.54 -8.93 -3.29
CA SER A 45 12.34 -10.15 -3.47
C SER A 45 11.56 -11.39 -3.04
N GLU A 46 10.97 -11.35 -1.84
CA GLU A 46 10.20 -12.46 -1.29
C GLU A 46 8.92 -12.73 -2.11
N ALA A 47 8.21 -11.68 -2.55
CA ALA A 47 7.04 -11.82 -3.40
C ALA A 47 7.38 -12.50 -4.73
N LYS A 48 8.48 -12.11 -5.38
CA LYS A 48 8.96 -12.75 -6.61
C LYS A 48 9.34 -14.21 -6.37
N ARG A 49 10.10 -14.50 -5.31
CA ARG A 49 10.48 -15.86 -4.94
C ARG A 49 9.27 -16.77 -4.75
N ARG A 50 8.29 -16.34 -3.94
CA ARG A 50 7.07 -17.12 -3.68
C ARG A 50 6.24 -17.36 -4.94
N ARG A 51 6.07 -16.35 -5.79
CA ARG A 51 5.40 -16.49 -7.08
C ARG A 51 6.07 -17.55 -7.96
N ASP A 52 7.39 -17.54 -8.03
CA ASP A 52 8.14 -18.45 -8.89
C ASP A 52 8.12 -19.88 -8.34
N GLU A 53 8.14 -20.06 -7.01
CA GLU A 53 7.93 -21.37 -6.37
C GLU A 53 6.55 -21.96 -6.65
N VAL A 54 5.49 -21.13 -6.60
CA VAL A 54 4.14 -21.55 -6.97
C VAL A 54 4.08 -21.95 -8.44
N ARG A 55 4.61 -21.13 -9.35
CA ARG A 55 4.62 -21.42 -10.80
C ARG A 55 5.43 -22.67 -11.15
N ALA A 56 6.51 -22.92 -10.41
CA ALA A 56 7.35 -24.10 -10.58
C ALA A 56 6.79 -25.36 -9.87
N GLY A 57 5.65 -25.26 -9.17
CA GLY A 57 5.06 -26.38 -8.42
C GLY A 57 5.89 -26.85 -7.24
N LYS A 58 6.81 -26.01 -6.72
CA LYS A 58 7.70 -26.36 -5.60
C LYS A 58 7.01 -26.35 -4.24
N VAL A 59 5.84 -25.73 -4.17
CA VAL A 59 5.05 -25.56 -2.94
C VAL A 59 3.61 -25.98 -3.17
N LYS A 60 2.96 -26.48 -2.11
CA LYS A 60 1.53 -26.78 -2.14
C LYS A 60 0.75 -25.49 -1.89
N THR A 61 -0.07 -25.09 -2.87
CA THR A 61 -0.96 -23.94 -2.73
C THR A 61 -2.26 -24.32 -2.02
N ILE A 62 -2.90 -23.34 -1.41
CA ILE A 62 -4.28 -23.41 -0.92
C ILE A 62 -5.18 -22.48 -1.76
N PRO A 63 -6.49 -22.74 -1.84
CA PRO A 63 -7.45 -21.80 -2.43
C PRO A 63 -7.35 -20.40 -1.81
N GLY A 64 -7.44 -19.36 -2.64
CA GLY A 64 -7.25 -17.98 -2.18
C GLY A 64 -8.33 -17.50 -1.21
N ASP A 65 -9.57 -17.97 -1.38
CA ASP A 65 -10.68 -17.67 -0.47
C ASP A 65 -10.46 -18.30 0.92
N GLU A 66 -9.89 -19.51 0.96
CA GLU A 66 -9.51 -20.21 2.20
C GLU A 66 -8.38 -19.47 2.93
N ALA A 67 -7.35 -19.04 2.20
CA ALA A 67 -6.24 -18.25 2.75
C ALA A 67 -6.74 -16.94 3.39
N LEU A 68 -7.57 -16.18 2.68
CA LEU A 68 -8.12 -14.91 3.18
C LEU A 68 -9.11 -15.10 4.34
N ARG A 69 -9.79 -16.24 4.41
CA ARG A 69 -10.64 -16.60 5.55
C ARG A 69 -9.79 -16.85 6.80
N SER A 70 -8.74 -17.65 6.69
CA SER A 70 -7.82 -17.94 7.80
C SER A 70 -7.19 -16.69 8.39
N VAL A 71 -6.76 -15.73 7.56
CA VAL A 71 -6.20 -14.45 8.04
C VAL A 71 -7.24 -13.67 8.85
N ARG A 72 -8.47 -13.55 8.34
CA ARG A 72 -9.54 -12.82 9.06
C ARG A 72 -9.90 -13.49 10.39
N ASP A 73 -9.92 -14.82 10.42
CA ASP A 73 -10.19 -15.57 11.64
C ASP A 73 -9.08 -15.42 12.69
N SER A 74 -7.82 -15.21 12.26
CA SER A 74 -6.68 -15.00 13.17
C SER A 74 -6.65 -13.62 13.85
N LEU A 75 -7.50 -12.69 13.41
CA LEU A 75 -7.62 -11.33 13.96
C LEU A 75 -8.77 -11.19 14.97
N ARG A 76 -9.50 -12.28 15.25
CA ARG A 76 -10.57 -12.35 16.26
C ARG A 76 -10.04 -12.92 17.56
#